data_AF-A0A0L0SQX3-F1
#
_entry.id   AF-A0A0L0SQX3-F1
#
_cell.length_a   1.000
_cell.length_b   1.000
_cell.length_c   1.000
_cell.angle_alpha   90.00
_cell.angle_beta   90.00
_cell.angle_gamma   90.00
#
_symmetry.space_group_name_H-M   'P 1'
#
loop_
_entity.id
_entity.type
_entity.pdbx_description
1 polymer ?
#
loop_
_entity_poly.entity_id
_entity_poly.type
_entity_poly.pdbx_seq_one_letter_code
_entity_poly.pdbx_strand_id
1 'polypeptide(L)'
;MRAGVPSVLPLLLGALIVALAPHVAHAAQITFITPTSPFIAGQSGTITWSYDPAATGAAPGALGTLSLTRINGNPNNMTPITTIAREVDPSAGSFTWTVPADLPNASDYAFQFQWAGAADAATRFSGTFFSHGWAE
;
A
#
# COMPACT_ATOMS: atom_id res chain seq x y z
N MET A 1 18.28 -71.17 -35.62
CA MET A 1 17.14 -70.82 -34.73
C MET A 1 17.42 -69.46 -34.12
N ARG A 2 16.76 -68.41 -34.64
CA ARG A 2 16.88 -67.03 -34.14
C ARG A 2 15.50 -66.63 -33.61
N ALA A 3 15.41 -66.39 -32.31
CA ALA A 3 14.21 -65.85 -31.67
C ALA A 3 14.10 -64.36 -32.01
N GLY A 4 12.95 -63.96 -32.54
CA GLY A 4 12.59 -62.56 -32.78
C GLY A 4 11.29 -62.25 -32.04
N VAL A 5 11.35 -61.34 -31.08
CA VAL A 5 10.19 -60.69 -30.47
C VAL A 5 10.09 -59.28 -31.04
N PRO A 6 8.89 -58.84 -31.44
CA PRO A 6 8.44 -57.49 -31.09
C PRO A 6 7.03 -57.55 -30.49
N SER A 7 6.81 -57.03 -29.28
CA SER A 7 6.58 -55.61 -28.95
C SER A 7 5.20 -55.11 -29.38
N VAL A 8 4.31 -54.91 -28.39
CA VAL A 8 3.24 -53.89 -28.44
C VAL A 8 3.06 -53.34 -27.03
N LEU A 9 3.51 -52.10 -26.84
CA LEU A 9 3.31 -51.29 -25.63
C LEU A 9 1.90 -50.66 -25.71
N PRO A 10 1.01 -50.79 -24.70
CA PRO A 10 -0.26 -50.08 -24.73
C PRO A 10 -0.10 -48.63 -24.29
N LEU A 11 -0.89 -47.80 -24.97
CA LEU A 11 -1.00 -46.34 -24.92
C LEU A 11 -1.45 -45.78 -23.56
N LEU A 12 -0.87 -44.61 -23.24
CA LEU A 12 -1.46 -43.39 -22.68
C LEU A 12 -2.35 -43.46 -21.42
N LEU A 13 -1.86 -42.83 -20.35
CA LEU A 13 -2.71 -42.10 -19.39
C LEU A 13 -2.19 -40.66 -19.29
N GLY A 14 -3.04 -39.70 -19.67
CA GLY A 14 -2.70 -38.30 -19.87
C GLY A 14 -2.33 -37.56 -18.58
N ALA A 15 -1.27 -36.76 -18.65
CA ALA A 15 -0.94 -35.79 -17.62
C ALA A 15 -1.87 -34.57 -17.76
N LEU A 16 -2.78 -34.40 -16.81
CA LEU A 16 -3.48 -33.14 -16.58
C LEU A 16 -2.48 -32.14 -16.00
N ILE A 17 -1.92 -31.27 -16.85
CA ILE A 17 -1.13 -30.12 -16.38
C ILE A 17 -2.13 -29.07 -15.92
N VAL A 18 -2.34 -28.95 -14.61
CA VAL A 18 -2.94 -27.75 -14.04
C VAL A 18 -1.96 -26.62 -14.27
N ALA A 19 -2.29 -25.72 -15.20
CA ALA A 19 -1.60 -24.46 -15.34
C ALA A 19 -1.81 -23.67 -14.04
N LEU A 20 -0.85 -23.75 -13.12
CA LEU A 20 -0.65 -22.77 -12.07
C LEU A 20 -0.27 -21.48 -12.80
N ALA A 21 -1.26 -20.68 -13.18
CA ALA A 21 -1.00 -19.28 -13.48
C ALA A 21 -0.30 -18.72 -12.24
N PRO A 22 0.92 -18.16 -12.34
CA PRO A 22 1.47 -17.41 -11.23
C PRO A 22 0.45 -16.32 -10.94
N HIS A 23 -0.13 -16.40 -9.74
CA HIS A 23 -0.98 -15.32 -9.25
C HIS A 23 0.04 -14.20 -9.05
N VAL A 24 0.08 -13.26 -9.99
CA VAL A 24 0.93 -12.09 -9.83
C VAL A 24 0.34 -11.36 -8.63
N ALA A 25 0.95 -11.56 -7.47
CA ALA A 25 0.69 -10.70 -6.33
C ALA A 25 1.01 -9.28 -6.81
N HIS A 26 0.00 -8.46 -7.01
CA HIS A 26 0.22 -7.06 -7.35
C HIS A 26 0.86 -6.39 -6.13
N ALA A 27 2.17 -6.18 -6.19
CA ALA A 27 2.89 -5.41 -5.17
C ALA A 27 2.29 -4.00 -5.08
N ALA A 28 2.14 -3.47 -3.87
CA ALA A 28 1.70 -2.10 -3.67
C ALA A 28 2.87 -1.15 -3.93
N GLN A 29 2.67 -0.17 -4.83
CA GLN A 29 3.71 0.80 -5.19
C GLN A 29 4.19 1.65 -4.00
N ILE A 30 3.30 1.96 -3.04
CA ILE A 30 3.67 2.55 -1.74
C ILE A 30 3.12 1.67 -0.62
N THR A 31 3.95 1.43 0.39
CA THR A 31 3.54 0.81 1.66
C THR A 31 3.99 1.67 2.83
N PHE A 32 3.05 2.17 3.62
CA PHE A 32 3.39 2.95 4.82
C PHE A 32 4.03 2.06 5.89
N ILE A 33 5.07 2.59 6.53
CA ILE A 33 5.80 1.93 7.62
C ILE A 33 5.45 2.58 8.97
N THR A 34 5.21 3.90 8.97
CA THR A 34 4.70 4.64 10.13
C THR A 34 3.18 4.64 10.22
N PRO A 35 2.64 4.91 11.42
CA PRO A 35 3.39 5.15 12.67
C PRO A 35 3.83 3.90 13.41
N THR A 36 4.99 3.99 14.07
CA THR A 36 5.44 3.05 15.12
C THR A 36 5.08 3.54 16.53
N SER A 37 4.80 4.84 16.67
CA SER A 37 4.36 5.51 17.91
C SER A 37 3.26 6.53 17.58
N PRO A 38 2.38 6.88 18.54
CA PRO A 38 1.35 7.89 18.33
C PRO A 38 1.93 9.24 17.91
N PHE A 39 1.24 9.92 16.99
CA PHE A 39 1.55 11.32 16.69
C PHE A 39 0.99 12.22 17.78
N ILE A 40 1.78 13.18 18.26
CA ILE A 40 1.35 14.15 19.28
C ILE A 40 0.97 15.45 18.56
N ALA A 41 -0.22 16.00 18.84
CA ALA A 41 -0.67 17.26 18.28
C ALA A 41 0.37 18.37 18.51
N GLY A 42 0.56 19.30 17.58
CA GLY A 42 1.54 20.38 17.72
C GLY A 42 3.02 19.95 17.72
N GLN A 43 3.33 18.65 17.62
CA GLN A 43 4.70 18.15 17.51
C GLN A 43 5.02 17.76 16.06
N SER A 44 6.30 17.78 15.72
CA SER A 44 6.77 17.22 14.46
C SER A 44 6.96 15.71 14.60
N GLY A 45 6.48 14.96 13.61
CA GLY A 45 6.74 13.53 13.47
C GLY A 45 7.10 13.17 12.04
N THR A 46 7.77 12.03 11.87
CA THR A 46 8.19 11.54 10.57
C THR A 46 7.21 10.48 10.08
N ILE A 47 6.68 10.69 8.88
CA ILE A 47 5.90 9.71 8.13
C ILE A 47 6.88 8.97 7.22
N THR A 48 6.91 7.64 7.24
CA THR A 48 7.80 6.82 6.41
C THR A 48 7.03 5.77 5.64
N TRP A 49 7.54 5.43 4.46
CA TRP A 49 6.98 4.44 3.57
C TRP A 49 8.08 3.79 2.72
N SER A 50 7.81 2.60 2.19
CA SER A 50 8.58 2.02 1.09
C SER A 50 7.91 2.35 -0.24
N TYR A 51 8.73 2.47 -1.28
CA TYR A 51 8.31 2.71 -2.66
C TYR A 51 8.90 1.65 -3.59
N ASP A 52 8.05 0.98 -4.35
CA ASP A 52 8.43 0.02 -5.39
C ASP A 52 8.05 0.59 -6.77
N PRO A 53 8.99 1.11 -7.57
CA PRO A 53 8.70 1.66 -8.90
C PRO A 53 8.33 0.59 -9.94
N ALA A 54 8.57 -0.69 -9.67
CA ALA A 54 8.23 -1.79 -10.57
C ALA A 54 6.81 -2.35 -10.31
N ALA A 55 6.18 -1.96 -9.20
CA ALA A 55 4.82 -2.34 -8.88
C ALA A 55 3.80 -1.73 -9.85
N THR A 56 2.66 -2.41 -10.02
CA THR A 56 1.55 -1.88 -10.83
C THR A 56 0.90 -0.69 -10.10
N GLY A 57 0.80 0.46 -10.76
CA GLY A 57 0.21 1.66 -10.19
C GLY A 57 0.38 2.89 -11.07
N ALA A 58 0.76 4.00 -10.45
CA ALA A 58 1.08 5.24 -11.15
C ALA A 58 2.37 5.12 -11.96
N ALA A 59 2.48 5.93 -13.02
CA ALA A 59 3.66 5.97 -13.86
C ALA A 59 4.93 6.28 -13.04
N PRO A 60 6.10 5.71 -13.41
CA PRO A 60 7.36 6.04 -12.76
C PRO A 60 7.62 7.55 -12.77
N GLY A 61 8.04 8.11 -11.63
CA GLY A 61 8.31 9.54 -11.46
C GLY A 61 7.06 10.41 -11.28
N ALA A 62 5.86 9.81 -11.20
CA ALA A 62 4.68 10.56 -10.78
C ALA A 62 4.88 11.14 -9.37
N LEU A 63 4.27 12.30 -9.11
CA LEU A 63 4.21 12.88 -7.78
C LEU A 63 2.85 12.58 -7.16
N GLY A 64 2.76 12.68 -5.84
CA GLY A 64 1.52 12.44 -5.11
C GLY A 64 1.13 13.54 -4.14
N THR A 65 -0.03 13.35 -3.53
CA THR A 65 -0.54 14.15 -2.42
C THR A 65 -0.62 13.26 -1.19
N LEU A 66 -0.01 13.73 -0.10
CA LEU A 66 -0.11 13.09 1.21
C LEU A 66 -1.19 13.82 2.01
N SER A 67 -2.16 13.07 2.54
CA SER A 67 -3.28 13.62 3.31
C SER A 67 -3.51 12.83 4.59
N LEU A 68 -4.10 13.50 5.57
CA LEU A 68 -4.66 12.89 6.77
C LEU A 68 -6.15 12.64 6.55
N THR A 69 -6.58 11.41 6.78
CA THR A 69 -7.97 10.96 6.64
C THR A 69 -8.42 10.32 7.95
N ARG A 70 -9.71 10.42 8.25
CA ARG A 70 -10.37 9.67 9.33
C ARG A 70 -11.10 8.46 8.78
N ILE A 71 -10.88 7.30 9.39
CA ILE A 71 -11.57 6.04 9.06
C ILE A 71 -12.66 5.79 10.10
N ASN A 72 -13.89 6.18 9.80
CA ASN A 72 -15.00 6.06 10.76
C ASN A 72 -15.54 4.62 10.82
N GLY A 73 -14.73 3.68 11.34
CA GLY A 73 -15.06 2.26 11.52
C GLY A 73 -15.24 1.44 10.24
N ASN A 74 -15.30 2.08 9.07
CA ASN A 74 -15.38 1.44 7.76
C ASN A 74 -14.29 2.03 6.83
N PRO A 75 -13.39 1.21 6.24
CA PRO A 75 -12.36 1.69 5.31
C PRO A 75 -12.93 2.29 4.02
N ASN A 76 -14.21 2.11 3.72
CA ASN A 76 -14.91 2.78 2.61
C ASN A 76 -15.56 4.11 3.03
N ASN A 77 -15.57 4.44 4.33
CA ASN A 77 -16.11 5.68 4.86
C ASN A 77 -14.97 6.57 5.38
N MET A 78 -14.16 7.01 4.42
CA MET A 78 -12.99 7.85 4.67
C MET A 78 -13.38 9.32 4.55
N THR A 79 -13.10 10.08 5.60
CA THR A 79 -13.30 11.53 5.60
C THR A 79 -11.94 12.21 5.56
N PRO A 80 -11.57 12.88 4.45
CA PRO A 80 -10.37 13.70 4.40
C PRO A 80 -10.44 14.80 5.46
N ILE A 81 -9.37 14.96 6.23
CA ILE A 81 -9.27 15.98 7.28
C ILE A 81 -8.46 17.15 6.76
N THR A 82 -7.25 16.86 6.28
CA THR A 82 -6.35 17.89 5.76
C THR A 82 -5.34 17.31 4.78
N THR A 83 -4.87 18.14 3.86
CA THR A 83 -3.72 17.84 3.02
C THR A 83 -2.45 18.18 3.79
N ILE A 84 -1.56 17.20 3.93
CA ILE A 84 -0.26 17.36 4.59
C ILE A 84 0.75 17.97 3.62
N ALA A 85 0.81 17.42 2.40
CA ALA A 85 1.74 17.88 1.37
C ALA A 85 1.21 17.56 -0.03
N ARG A 86 1.59 18.39 -0.99
CA ARG A 86 1.37 18.19 -2.43
C ARG A 86 2.71 17.97 -3.11
N GLU A 87 2.67 17.39 -4.31
CA GLU A 87 3.86 17.15 -5.13
C GLU A 87 4.93 16.31 -4.41
N VAL A 88 4.48 15.37 -3.58
CA VAL A 88 5.35 14.48 -2.82
C VAL A 88 6.01 13.49 -3.76
N ASP A 89 7.34 13.47 -3.75
CA ASP A 89 8.13 12.45 -4.43
C ASP A 89 8.03 11.13 -3.64
N PRO A 90 7.45 10.07 -4.22
CA PRO A 90 7.34 8.78 -3.55
C PRO A 90 8.70 8.14 -3.23
N SER A 91 9.76 8.48 -3.97
CA SER A 91 11.09 7.90 -3.79
C SER A 91 11.82 8.47 -2.57
N ALA A 92 11.35 9.59 -2.01
CA ALA A 92 11.90 10.17 -0.79
C ALA A 92 11.75 9.24 0.44
N GLY A 93 10.76 8.34 0.43
CA GLY A 93 10.51 7.34 1.47
C GLY A 93 10.11 7.91 2.85
N SER A 94 10.11 9.24 3.01
CA SER A 94 9.73 9.89 4.25
C SER A 94 9.30 11.34 4.05
N PHE A 95 8.50 11.85 5.00
CA PHE A 95 8.10 13.24 5.10
C PHE A 95 7.98 13.65 6.56
N THR A 96 8.59 14.78 6.93
CA THR A 96 8.43 15.37 8.26
C THR A 96 7.19 16.24 8.29
N TRP A 97 6.22 15.87 9.13
CA TRP A 97 4.96 16.57 9.28
C TRP A 97 4.85 17.17 10.68
N THR A 98 4.50 18.47 10.75
CA THR A 98 4.07 19.10 11.99
C THR A 98 2.57 18.86 12.17
N VAL A 99 2.23 18.05 13.16
CA VAL A 99 0.84 17.71 13.48
C VAL A 99 0.13 19.01 13.92
N PRO A 100 -1.06 19.33 13.39
CA PRO A 100 -1.85 20.46 13.88
C PRO A 100 -2.07 20.39 15.39
N ALA A 101 -1.94 21.52 16.08
CA ALA A 101 -2.11 21.59 17.53
C ALA A 101 -3.56 21.32 17.96
N ASP A 102 -4.52 21.65 17.10
CA ASP A 102 -5.95 21.45 17.28
C ASP A 102 -6.44 20.06 16.84
N LEU A 103 -5.55 19.15 16.42
CA LEU A 103 -5.95 17.81 15.99
C LEU A 103 -6.57 17.03 17.17
N PRO A 104 -7.86 16.64 17.10
CA PRO A 104 -8.53 15.99 18.22
C PRO A 104 -7.97 14.61 18.55
N ASN A 105 -8.11 14.20 19.81
CA ASN A 105 -7.79 12.84 20.25
C ASN A 105 -8.67 11.82 19.52
N ALA A 106 -8.06 10.95 18.71
CA ALA A 106 -8.78 9.86 18.07
C ALA A 106 -7.83 8.72 17.65
N SER A 107 -8.34 7.49 17.57
CA SER A 107 -7.58 6.29 17.22
C SER A 107 -7.73 5.84 15.76
N ASP A 108 -8.46 6.63 14.98
CA ASP A 108 -8.97 6.26 13.66
C ASP A 108 -8.42 7.15 12.53
N TYR A 109 -7.26 7.76 12.75
CA TYR A 109 -6.55 8.49 11.70
C TYR A 109 -5.77 7.55 10.81
N ALA A 110 -5.67 7.88 9.53
CA ALA A 110 -4.79 7.20 8.58
C ALA A 110 -4.17 8.21 7.63
N PHE A 111 -2.95 7.92 7.19
CA PHE A 111 -2.35 8.64 6.07
C PHE A 111 -2.88 8.07 4.76
N GLN A 112 -3.09 8.96 3.80
CA GLN A 112 -3.47 8.65 2.44
C GLN A 112 -2.43 9.21 1.50
N PHE A 113 -1.93 8.36 0.59
CA PHE A 113 -1.14 8.80 -0.55
C PHE A 113 -1.97 8.62 -1.83
N GLN A 114 -2.18 9.71 -2.55
CA GLN A 114 -2.87 9.70 -3.83
C GLN A 114 -1.96 10.29 -4.91
N TRP A 115 -1.72 9.51 -5.97
CA TRP A 115 -0.93 9.95 -7.11
C TRP A 115 -1.66 11.03 -7.91
N ALA A 116 -0.92 12.03 -8.38
CA ALA A 116 -1.46 13.05 -9.26
C ALA A 116 -1.96 12.43 -10.57
N GLY A 117 -3.23 12.64 -10.90
CA GLY A 117 -3.84 12.15 -12.15
C GLY A 117 -4.10 10.65 -12.21
N ALA A 118 -3.88 9.89 -11.13
CA ALA A 118 -4.23 8.47 -11.10
C ALA A 118 -5.68 8.25 -10.62
N ALA A 119 -6.26 7.11 -11.04
CA ALA A 119 -7.54 6.65 -10.53
C ALA A 119 -7.46 6.29 -9.04
N ASP A 120 -8.61 6.36 -8.34
CA ASP A 120 -8.69 6.12 -6.90
C ASP A 120 -8.15 4.75 -6.45
N ALA A 121 -8.16 3.74 -7.33
CA ALA A 121 -7.60 2.41 -7.07
C ALA A 121 -6.08 2.39 -6.83
N ALA A 122 -5.36 3.43 -7.27
CA ALA A 122 -3.93 3.61 -7.01
C ALA A 122 -3.66 4.26 -5.64
N THR A 123 -4.69 4.76 -4.97
CA THR A 123 -4.58 5.36 -3.64
C THR A 123 -4.10 4.31 -2.64
N ARG A 124 -3.22 4.73 -1.74
CA ARG A 124 -2.67 3.89 -0.67
C ARG A 124 -2.93 4.52 0.67
N PHE A 125 -3.19 3.69 1.66
CA PHE A 125 -3.50 4.11 3.02
C PHE A 125 -2.57 3.43 4.00
N SER A 126 -2.24 4.13 5.09
CA SER A 126 -1.62 3.50 6.25
C SER A 126 -2.66 2.67 7.02
N GLY A 127 -2.18 1.87 7.96
CA GLY A 127 -3.05 1.43 9.06
C GLY A 127 -3.56 2.63 9.87
N THR A 128 -4.63 2.41 10.64
CA THR A 128 -5.14 3.43 11.56
C THR A 128 -4.16 3.68 12.70
N PHE A 129 -4.10 4.90 13.19
CA PHE A 129 -3.28 5.28 14.31
C PHE A 129 -3.95 6.28 15.23
N PHE A 130 -3.45 6.31 16.46
CA PHE A 130 -3.87 7.25 17.48
C PHE A 130 -3.09 8.56 17.39
N SER A 131 -3.78 9.69 17.42
CA SER A 131 -3.18 10.98 17.74
C SER A 131 -3.51 11.38 19.17
N HIS A 132 -2.48 11.79 19.90
CA HIS A 132 -2.62 12.35 21.24
C HIS A 132 -2.55 13.88 21.15
N GLY A 133 -3.68 14.53 21.35
CA GLY A 133 -3.78 15.94 21.68
C GLY A 133 -3.15 16.19 23.04
N TRP A 134 -2.56 17.37 23.20
CA TRP A 134 -1.98 17.77 24.47
C TRP A 134 -3.07 17.81 25.54
N ALA A 135 -2.88 17.03 26.60
CA ALA A 135 -3.59 17.27 27.85
C ALA A 135 -2.98 18.52 28.48
N GLU A 136 -3.79 19.56 28.64
CA GLU A 136 -3.51 20.62 29.63
C GLU A 136 -3.54 20.04 31.05
#